data_AF-A0A7C5QJC7-F1
#
_entry.id   AF-A0A7C5QJC7-F1
#
_cell.length_a   1.000
_cell.length_b   1.000
_cell.length_c   1.000
_cell.angle_alpha   90.00
_cell.angle_beta   90.00
_cell.angle_gamma   90.00
#
_symmetry.space_group_name_H-M   'P 1'
#
loop_
_entity.id
_entity.type
_entity.pdbx_description
1 polymer ?
#
loop_
_entity_poly.entity_id
_entity_poly.type
_entity_poly.pdbx_seq_one_letter_code
_entity_poly.pdbx_strand_id
1 'polypeptide(L)' 'MLALHPKLIDLTLERIHRLLAALDHPEARLPPVIHLAGTNGKGSTQAMIRAGLEAAGGRVHAYTS' A
#
# COMPACT_ATOMS: atom_id res chain seq x y z
N MET A 1 -5.66 22.73 13.71
CA MET A 1 -5.62 21.66 12.69
C MET A 1 -4.17 21.31 12.29
N LEU A 2 -3.26 21.14 13.27
CA LEU A 2 -1.83 20.83 13.06
C LEU A 2 -1.38 19.60 13.87
N ALA A 3 -2.29 18.98 14.64
CA ALA A 3 -1.95 17.93 15.59
C ALA A 3 -1.83 16.52 14.95
N LEU A 4 -2.46 16.29 13.79
CA LEU A 4 -2.52 14.96 13.16
C LEU A 4 -1.40 14.73 12.11
N HIS A 5 -0.75 15.79 11.63
CA HIS A 5 0.27 15.71 10.59
C HIS A 5 1.55 16.42 11.06
N PRO A 6 2.53 15.69 11.62
CA PRO A 6 3.82 16.28 11.97
C PRO A 6 4.46 16.92 10.72
N LYS A 7 5.05 18.10 10.88
CA LYS A 7 5.69 18.85 9.78
C LYS A 7 6.92 18.14 9.19
N LEU A 8 7.51 17.18 9.91
CA LEU A 8 8.57 16.30 9.42
C LEU A 8 8.00 14.93 9.05
N ILE A 9 8.47 14.39 7.92
CA ILE A 9 8.20 13.02 7.52
C ILE A 9 9.00 12.10 8.44
N ASP A 10 8.32 11.49 9.40
CA ASP A 10 8.84 10.41 10.23
C ASP A 10 8.74 9.09 9.44
N LEU A 11 9.90 8.56 9.06
CA LEU A 11 10.06 7.33 8.27
C LEU A 11 10.08 6.06 9.13
N THR A 12 9.91 6.16 10.45
CA THR A 12 9.81 5.00 11.32
C THR A 12 8.44 4.32 11.17
N LEU A 13 8.40 3.03 11.47
CA LEU A 13 7.18 2.22 11.33
C LEU A 13 6.45 1.99 12.66
N GLU A 14 6.92 2.53 13.79
CA GLU A 14 6.33 2.25 15.10
C GLU A 14 4.85 2.65 15.21
N ARG A 15 4.48 3.78 14.58
CA ARG A 15 3.08 4.23 14.57
C ARG A 15 2.18 3.25 13.83
N ILE A 16 2.62 2.76 12.67
CA ILE A 16 1.82 1.80 11.89
C ILE A 16 1.82 0.42 12.55
N HIS A 17 2.94 -0.07 13.09
CA HIS A 17 2.98 -1.35 13.78
C HIS A 17 2.06 -1.40 15.00
N ARG A 18 1.98 -0.32 15.79
CA ARG A 18 1.00 -0.23 16.90
C ARG A 18 -0.44 -0.30 16.41
N LEU A 19 -0.75 0.37 15.30
CA LEU A 19 -2.08 0.32 14.69
C LEU A 19 -2.42 -1.10 14.18
N LEU A 20 -1.48 -1.74 13.49
CA LEU A 20 -1.67 -3.10 12.96
C LEU A 20 -1.89 -4.11 14.08
N ALA A 21 -1.14 -4.02 15.19
CA ALA A 21 -1.36 -4.84 16.37
C ALA A 21 -2.76 -4.64 16.98
N ALA A 22 -3.24 -3.39 17.06
CA ALA A 22 -4.59 -3.10 17.56
C ALA A 22 -5.70 -3.62 16.63
N LEU A 23 -5.41 -3.82 15.34
CA LEU A 23 -6.32 -4.38 14.34
C LEU A 23 -6.13 -5.89 14.14
N ASP A 24 -5.37 -6.55 15.00
CA ASP A 24 -5.05 -7.98 14.90
C ASP A 24 -4.40 -8.36 13.56
N HIS A 25 -3.37 -7.60 13.17
CA HIS A 25 -2.49 -7.88 12.02
C HIS A 25 -3.21 -8.21 10.69
N PRO A 26 -4.10 -7.33 10.17
CA PRO A 26 -4.82 -7.58 8.93
C PRO A 26 -3.89 -7.72 7.71
N GLU A 27 -2.71 -7.10 7.74
CA GLU A 27 -1.65 -7.20 6.73
C GLU A 27 -1.14 -8.63 6.52
N ALA A 28 -1.22 -9.46 7.56
CA ALA A 28 -0.79 -10.86 7.50
C ALA A 28 -1.83 -11.78 6.80
N ARG A 29 -3.03 -11.26 6.53
CA ARG A 29 -4.15 -12.01 5.92
C ARG A 29 -4.53 -11.48 4.54
N LEU A 30 -3.65 -10.68 3.92
CA LEU A 30 -3.90 -10.15 2.59
C LEU A 30 -3.83 -11.25 1.52
N PRO A 31 -4.62 -11.14 0.42
CA PRO A 31 -4.41 -11.95 -0.77
C PRO A 31 -3.01 -11.67 -1.37
N PRO A 32 -2.53 -12.46 -2.35
CA PRO A 32 -1.21 -12.25 -2.96
C PRO A 32 -0.94 -10.78 -3.35
N VAL A 33 0.18 -10.24 -2.88
CA VAL A 33 0.52 -8.81 -3.00
C VAL A 33 1.71 -8.62 -3.94
N ILE A 34 1.58 -7.65 -4.86
CA ILE A 34 2.71 -7.09 -5.62
C ILE A 34 3.04 -5.72 -5.00
N HIS A 35 4.20 -5.60 -4.36
CA HIS A 35 4.66 -4.34 -3.75
C HIS A 35 5.55 -3.57 -4.73
N LEU A 36 5.25 -2.28 -4.97
CA LEU A 36 5.93 -1.46 -5.97
C LEU A 36 6.67 -0.29 -5.32
N ALA A 37 8.00 -0.26 -5.47
CA ALA A 37 8.87 0.82 -5.03
C ALA A 37 9.65 1.42 -6.21
N GLY A 38 10.09 2.68 -6.07
CA GLY A 38 10.88 3.37 -7.09
C GLY A 38 10.63 4.88 -7.13
N THR A 39 11.54 5.64 -7.72
CA THR A 39 11.40 7.11 -7.84
C THR A 39 10.26 7.46 -8.80
N ASN A 40 10.27 6.87 -9.99
CA ASN A 40 9.34 7.14 -11.08
C ASN A 40 8.61 5.87 -11.53
N GLY A 41 7.48 6.03 -12.21
CA GLY A 41 6.81 4.92 -12.91
C GLY A 41 5.96 3.97 -12.05
N LYS A 42 5.97 4.07 -10.72
CA LYS A 42 5.17 3.18 -9.83
C LYS A 42 3.69 3.10 -10.23
N GLY A 43 3.06 4.25 -10.47
CA GLY A 43 1.64 4.32 -10.85
C GLY A 43 1.35 3.71 -12.21
N SER A 44 2.18 4.00 -13.23
CA SER A 44 2.01 3.42 -14.56
C SER A 44 2.31 1.92 -14.59
N THR A 45 3.34 1.46 -13.86
CA THR A 45 3.62 0.03 -13.68
C THR A 45 2.47 -0.68 -12.97
N GLN A 46 1.94 -0.11 -11.89
CA GLN A 46 0.78 -0.64 -11.17
C GLN A 46 -0.44 -0.78 -12.08
N ALA A 47 -0.74 0.27 -12.87
CA ALA A 47 -1.85 0.27 -13.81
C ALA A 47 -1.70 -0.81 -14.89
N MET A 48 -0.49 -0.96 -15.46
CA MET A 48 -0.20 -1.99 -16.46
C MET A 48 -0.38 -3.41 -15.90
N ILE A 49 0.17 -3.67 -14.72
CA ILE A 49 0.03 -4.98 -14.04
C ILE A 49 -1.44 -5.28 -13.76
N ARG A 50 -2.17 -4.30 -13.21
CA ARG A 50 -3.60 -4.46 -12.92
C ARG A 50 -4.40 -4.78 -14.19
N ALA A 51 -4.20 -4.00 -15.26
CA ALA A 51 -4.90 -4.23 -16.52
C ALA A 51 -4.64 -5.64 -17.08
N GLY A 52 -3.40 -6.11 -17.03
CA GLY A 52 -3.04 -7.48 -17.47
C GLY A 52 -3.71 -8.57 -16.62
N LEU A 53 -3.72 -8.42 -15.30
CA LEU A 53 -4.33 -9.38 -14.38
C LEU A 53 -5.87 -9.38 -14.46
N GLU A 54 -6.49 -8.21 -14.63
CA GLU A 54 -7.94 -8.10 -14.84
C GLU A 54 -8.36 -8.68 -16.20
N ALA A 55 -7.59 -8.43 -17.26
CA ALA A 55 -7.82 -9.04 -18.58
C ALA A 55 -7.70 -10.57 -18.56
N ALA A 56 -6.89 -11.12 -17.65
CA ALA A 56 -6.79 -12.56 -17.40
C ALA A 56 -7.95 -13.12 -16.53
N GLY A 57 -8.97 -12.31 -16.21
CA GLY A 57 -10.13 -12.71 -15.41
C GLY A 57 -9.91 -12.62 -13.90
N GLY A 58 -8.78 -12.05 -13.45
CA GLY A 58 -8.50 -11.85 -12.04
C GLY A 58 -9.32 -10.70 -11.43
N ARG A 59 -9.71 -10.86 -10.16
CA ARG A 59 -10.17 -9.73 -9.34
C ARG A 59 -8.95 -9.07 -8.70
N VAL A 60 -8.69 -7.83 -9.06
CA VAL A 60 -7.46 -7.14 -8.68
C VAL A 60 -7.79 -5.89 -7.87
N HIS A 61 -7.11 -5.72 -6.74
CA HIS A 61 -7.20 -4.53 -5.90
C HIS A 61 -5.98 -3.62 -6.14
N ALA A 62 -6.17 -2.31 -6.02
CA ALA A 62 -5.09 -1.32 -6.18
C ALA A 62 -5.07 -0.36 -5.00
N TYR A 63 -3.85 -0.01 -4.57
CA TYR A 63 -3.59 1.05 -3.60
C TYR A 63 -2.57 2.02 -4.22
N THR A 64 -2.94 3.29 -4.32
CA THR A 64 -2.13 4.38 -4.89
C THR A 64 -2.14 5.59 -3.95
N SER A 65 -1.07 6.37 -3.95
CA SER A 65 -0.84 7.55 -3.09
C SER A 65 -1.35 8.85 -3.68
#